data_AF-A0A958SXI0-F1
#
_entry.id   AF-A0A958SXI0-F1
#
_cell.length_a   1.000
_cell.length_b   1.000
_cell.length_c   1.000
_cell.angle_alpha   90.00
_cell.angle_beta   90.00
_cell.angle_gamma   90.00
#
_symmetry.space_group_name_H-M   'P 1'
#
loop_
_entity.id
_entity.type
_entity.pdbx_description
1 polymer ?
#
loop_
_entity_poly.entity_id
_entity_poly.type
_entity_poly.pdbx_seq_one_letter_code
_entity_poly.pdbx_strand_id
1 'polypeptide(L)'
;SDDHGSLKLNYLGQVHESLGRRFNGYKPSELLLIEKTFLEACGYQLPFHHNHKRPKNPTDKNRLFDGLSAVIEVLCQLDTLPNVMDCSKLFQYEKTREQIYV
;
A
#
# COMPACT_ATOMS: atom_id res chain seq x y z
N SER A 1 5.97 13.08 -8.30
CA SER A 1 6.59 12.51 -9.50
C SER A 1 5.95 13.17 -10.71
N ASP A 2 6.64 13.22 -11.83
CA ASP A 2 6.04 13.64 -13.10
C ASP A 2 5.35 12.46 -13.82
N ASP A 3 5.73 11.23 -13.46
CA ASP A 3 5.11 9.98 -13.94
C ASP A 3 4.40 9.24 -12.81
N HIS A 4 3.14 8.82 -13.02
CA HIS A 4 2.38 8.05 -12.04
C HIS A 4 3.04 6.70 -11.73
N GLY A 5 3.13 6.35 -10.44
CA GLY A 5 3.74 5.09 -9.99
C GLY A 5 5.26 5.01 -10.15
N SER A 6 5.92 6.14 -10.40
CA SER A 6 7.37 6.27 -10.29
C SER A 6 7.77 6.66 -8.86
N LEU A 7 8.85 6.07 -8.34
CA LEU A 7 9.45 6.44 -7.05
C LEU A 7 10.37 7.67 -7.16
N LYS A 8 10.57 8.19 -8.37
CA LYS A 8 11.45 9.34 -8.58
C LYS A 8 10.73 10.64 -8.21
N LEU A 9 11.25 11.33 -7.20
CA LEU A 9 10.79 12.68 -6.89
C LEU A 9 11.13 13.64 -8.04
N ASN A 10 10.16 14.45 -8.43
CA ASN A 10 10.41 15.61 -9.27
C ASN A 10 11.07 16.72 -8.44
N TYR A 11 11.50 17.80 -9.09
CA TYR A 11 12.23 18.87 -8.43
C TYR A 11 11.51 19.42 -7.19
N LEU A 12 10.20 19.71 -7.30
CA LEU A 12 9.40 20.18 -6.16
C LEU A 12 9.34 19.15 -5.02
N GLY A 13 9.19 17.87 -5.36
CA GLY A 13 9.22 16.78 -4.38
C GLY A 13 10.56 16.71 -3.64
N GLN A 14 11.68 16.84 -4.36
CA GLN A 14 13.02 16.85 -3.77
C GLN A 14 13.22 18.05 -2.84
N VAL A 15 12.79 19.24 -3.27
CA VAL A 15 12.87 20.45 -2.43
C VAL A 15 12.04 20.27 -1.15
N HIS A 16 10.78 19.86 -1.26
CA HIS A 16 9.95 19.61 -0.08
C HIS A 16 10.57 18.57 0.86
N GLU A 17 11.11 17.49 0.33
CA GLU A 17 11.74 16.46 1.15
C GLU A 17 13.02 16.96 1.82
N SER A 18 13.87 17.70 1.11
CA SER A 18 15.10 18.29 1.67
C SER A 18 14.82 19.31 2.78
N LEU A 19 13.69 20.01 2.71
CA LEU A 19 13.23 20.94 3.74
C LEU A 19 12.52 20.23 4.91
N GLY A 20 12.46 18.90 4.89
CA GLY A 20 11.81 18.11 5.93
C GLY A 20 10.27 18.22 5.92
N ARG A 21 9.67 18.71 4.84
CA ARG A 21 8.21 18.83 4.73
C ARG A 21 7.58 17.45 4.73
N ARG A 22 6.52 17.29 5.50
CA ARG A 22 5.69 16.08 5.56
C ARG A 22 4.25 16.41 5.17
N PHE A 23 3.55 15.43 4.60
CA PHE A 23 2.15 15.50 4.20
C PHE A 23 1.42 14.39 4.94
N ASN A 24 0.47 14.78 5.81
CA ASN A 24 -0.22 13.84 6.71
C ASN A 24 0.75 12.92 7.48
N GLY A 25 1.92 13.44 7.86
CA GLY A 25 2.94 12.66 8.55
C GLY A 25 3.90 11.88 7.66
N TYR A 26 3.78 11.90 6.32
CA TYR A 26 4.68 11.18 5.40
C TYR A 26 5.54 12.10 4.54
N LYS A 27 6.76 11.68 4.22
CA LYS A 27 7.68 12.36 3.30
C LYS A 27 7.18 12.28 1.85
N PRO A 28 7.60 13.19 0.96
CA PRO A 28 7.28 13.09 -0.47
C PRO A 28 7.62 11.73 -1.09
N SER A 29 8.77 11.13 -0.77
CA SER A 29 9.15 9.80 -1.26
C SER A 29 8.23 8.69 -0.76
N GLU A 30 7.80 8.77 0.50
CA GLU A 30 6.86 7.84 1.13
C GLU A 30 5.48 7.90 0.43
N LEU A 31 5.02 9.10 0.04
CA LEU A 31 3.79 9.24 -0.75
C LEU A 31 3.87 8.54 -2.11
N LEU A 32 5.03 8.62 -2.79
CA LEU A 32 5.24 7.92 -4.06
C LEU A 32 5.26 6.41 -3.89
N LEU A 33 5.83 5.93 -2.78
CA LEU A 33 5.80 4.52 -2.43
C LEU A 33 4.35 4.03 -2.21
N ILE A 34 3.53 4.81 -1.50
CA ILE A 34 2.11 4.51 -1.29
C ILE A 34 1.35 4.44 -2.62
N GLU A 35 1.50 5.45 -3.50
CA GLU A 35 0.84 5.46 -4.82
C GLU A 35 1.28 4.25 -5.67
N LYS A 36 2.59 4.02 -5.78
CA LYS A 36 3.14 2.91 -6.56
C LYS A 36 2.58 1.57 -6.07
N THR A 37 2.57 1.35 -4.75
CA THR A 37 2.08 0.11 -4.15
C THR A 37 0.62 -0.14 -4.52
N PHE A 38 -0.24 0.88 -4.40
CA PHE A 38 -1.65 0.76 -4.76
C PHE A 38 -1.84 0.36 -6.23
N LEU A 39 -1.16 1.08 -7.13
CA LEU A 39 -1.28 0.86 -8.57
C LEU A 39 -0.72 -0.51 -8.99
N GLU A 40 0.42 -0.91 -8.41
CA GLU A 40 1.05 -2.21 -8.68
C GLU A 40 0.14 -3.36 -8.22
N ALA A 41 -0.42 -3.27 -7.01
CA ALA A 41 -1.38 -4.25 -6.49
C ALA A 41 -2.69 -4.29 -7.28
N CYS A 42 -3.15 -3.16 -7.84
CA CYS A 42 -4.28 -3.14 -8.78
C CYS A 42 -3.95 -3.75 -10.16
N GLY A 43 -2.70 -4.13 -10.42
CA GLY A 43 -2.25 -4.79 -11.64
C GLY A 43 -1.87 -3.83 -12.77
N TYR A 44 -1.51 -2.59 -12.45
CA TYR A 44 -0.97 -1.65 -13.43
C TYR A 44 0.52 -1.91 -13.70
N GLN A 45 0.91 -1.78 -14.96
CA GLN A 45 2.33 -1.73 -15.31
C GLN A 45 2.88 -0.32 -15.06
N LEU A 46 3.89 -0.23 -14.19
CA LEU A 46 4.45 1.03 -13.70
C LEU A 46 5.90 1.24 -14.14
N PRO A 47 6.37 2.50 -14.27
CA PRO A 47 5.58 3.74 -14.20
C PRO A 47 4.56 3.83 -15.33
N PHE A 48 3.46 4.53 -15.08
CA PHE A 48 2.32 4.55 -16.00
C PHE A 48 2.69 5.27 -17.29
N HIS A 49 2.65 4.55 -18.41
CA HIS A 49 2.85 5.13 -19.74
C HIS A 49 1.62 4.86 -20.60
N HIS A 50 1.30 5.74 -21.55
CA HIS A 50 0.07 5.62 -22.36
C HIS A 50 -0.02 4.31 -23.15
N ASN A 51 1.12 3.70 -23.48
CA ASN A 51 1.22 2.40 -24.16
C ASN A 51 1.25 1.19 -23.23
N HIS A 52 1.27 1.39 -21.91
CA HIS A 52 1.30 0.29 -20.96
C HIS A 52 -0.06 -0.38 -20.82
N LYS A 53 -0.03 -1.69 -20.62
CA LYS A 53 -1.24 -2.48 -20.45
C LYS A 53 -1.92 -2.07 -19.14
N ARG A 54 -3.19 -1.71 -19.26
CA ARG A 54 -4.07 -1.50 -18.11
C ARG A 54 -4.72 -2.83 -17.71
N PRO A 55 -5.02 -3.04 -16.41
CA PRO A 55 -5.83 -4.16 -15.99
C PRO A 55 -7.18 -4.14 -16.73
N LYS A 56 -7.63 -5.32 -17.21
CA LYS A 56 -8.89 -5.45 -17.99
C LYS A 56 -10.09 -4.78 -17.32
N ASN A 57 -10.23 -4.95 -16.00
CA ASN A 57 -11.22 -4.28 -15.15
C ASN A 57 -10.49 -3.48 -14.07
N PRO A 58 -10.23 -2.19 -14.27
CA PRO A 58 -9.51 -1.35 -13.31
C PRO A 58 -10.35 -0.97 -12.08
N THR A 59 -11.67 -1.09 -12.16
CA THR A 59 -12.63 -0.78 -11.09
C THR A 59 -13.18 -2.02 -10.41
N ASP A 60 -12.55 -3.18 -10.63
CA ASP A 60 -12.91 -4.42 -9.96
C ASP A 60 -12.75 -4.27 -8.44
N LYS A 61 -13.82 -4.55 -7.69
CA LYS A 61 -13.86 -4.31 -6.24
C LYS A 61 -12.82 -5.13 -5.49
N ASN A 62 -12.56 -6.36 -5.91
CA ASN A 62 -11.58 -7.22 -5.25
C ASN A 62 -10.17 -6.67 -5.47
N ARG A 63 -9.84 -6.28 -6.71
CA ARG A 63 -8.55 -5.64 -7.00
C ARG A 63 -8.32 -4.35 -6.24
N LEU A 64 -9.36 -3.50 -6.15
CA LEU A 64 -9.27 -2.26 -5.37
C LEU A 64 -9.08 -2.54 -3.88
N PHE A 65 -9.74 -3.58 -3.36
CA PHE A 65 -9.57 -4.02 -1.98
C PHE A 65 -8.16 -4.58 -1.72
N ASP A 66 -7.63 -5.39 -2.63
CA ASP A 66 -6.26 -5.91 -2.55
C ASP A 66 -5.25 -4.75 -2.60
N GLY A 67 -5.47 -3.77 -3.49
CA GLY A 67 -4.68 -2.55 -3.58
C GLY A 67 -4.69 -1.75 -2.28
N LEU A 68 -5.86 -1.58 -1.67
CA LEU A 68 -5.99 -0.90 -0.38
C LEU A 68 -5.29 -1.70 0.74
N SER A 69 -5.43 -3.02 0.76
CA SER A 69 -4.80 -3.89 1.76
C SER A 69 -3.27 -3.80 1.69
N ALA A 70 -2.71 -3.80 0.48
CA ALA A 70 -1.27 -3.62 0.26
C ALA A 70 -0.78 -2.23 0.72
N VAL A 71 -1.58 -1.17 0.49
CA VAL A 71 -1.26 0.17 1.02
C VAL A 71 -1.25 0.19 2.53
N ILE A 72 -2.26 -0.41 3.18
CA ILE A 72 -2.34 -0.46 4.65
C ILE A 72 -1.11 -1.18 5.23
N GLU A 73 -0.66 -2.26 4.61
CA GLU A 73 0.57 -2.94 5.02
C GLU A 73 1.80 -2.01 4.94
N VAL A 74 1.95 -1.25 3.85
CA VAL A 74 3.03 -0.26 3.72
C VAL A 74 2.92 0.84 4.78
N LEU A 75 1.72 1.35 5.06
CA LEU A 75 1.51 2.35 6.11
C LEU A 75 1.92 1.80 7.49
N CYS A 76 1.52 0.56 7.80
CA CYS A 76 1.95 -0.11 9.03
C CYS A 76 3.48 -0.22 9.11
N GLN A 77 4.17 -0.55 8.01
CA GLN A 77 5.63 -0.60 7.97
C GLN A 77 6.28 0.76 8.22
N LEU A 78 5.76 1.82 7.57
CA LEU A 78 6.25 3.19 7.75
C LEU A 78 6.07 3.68 9.19
N ASP A 79 4.97 3.29 9.83
CA ASP A 79 4.64 3.67 11.21
C ASP A 79 5.18 2.68 12.25
N THR A 80 5.94 1.65 11.85
CA THR A 80 6.48 0.59 12.73
C THR A 80 5.39 -0.13 13.54
N LEU A 81 4.23 -0.33 12.92
CA LEU A 81 3.09 -1.06 13.47
C LEU A 81 3.02 -2.47 12.86
N PRO A 82 2.49 -3.46 13.61
CA PRO A 82 2.17 -4.75 13.01
C PRO A 82 1.11 -4.58 11.92
N ASN A 83 1.19 -5.39 10.86
CA ASN A 83 0.21 -5.36 9.78
C ASN A 83 -1.20 -5.64 10.32
N VAL A 84 -2.06 -4.63 10.31
CA VAL A 84 -3.44 -4.73 10.83
C VAL A 84 -4.36 -5.53 9.91
N MET A 85 -3.97 -5.74 8.65
CA MET A 85 -4.68 -6.60 7.70
C MET A 85 -4.34 -8.09 7.88
N ASP A 86 -3.34 -8.42 8.70
CA ASP A 86 -3.02 -9.81 9.03
C ASP A 86 -4.00 -10.38 10.07
N CYS A 87 -5.11 -10.90 9.58
CA CYS A 87 -6.11 -11.58 10.37
C CYS A 87 -5.74 -13.03 10.74
N SER A 88 -4.55 -13.54 10.37
CA SER A 88 -4.17 -14.94 10.64
C SER A 88 -4.26 -15.30 12.13
N LYS A 89 -3.95 -14.34 13.01
CA LYS A 89 -4.07 -14.45 14.46
C LYS A 89 -5.49 -14.75 14.94
N LEU A 90 -6.52 -14.29 14.23
CA LEU A 90 -7.93 -14.57 14.57
C LEU A 90 -8.30 -16.03 14.34
N PHE A 91 -7.58 -16.72 13.45
CA PHE A 91 -7.83 -18.11 13.10
C PHE A 91 -6.99 -19.10 13.94
N GLN A 92 -6.07 -18.62 14.77
CA GLN A 92 -5.25 -19.43 15.70
C GLN A 92 -6.01 -19.78 16.99
N TYR A 93 -7.32 -20.05 16.89
CA TYR A 93 -8.12 -20.48 18.04
C TYR A 93 -7.87 -21.96 18.31
N GLU A 94 -7.10 -22.26 19.36
CA GLU A 94 -6.97 -23.61 19.90
C GLU A 94 -8.05 -23.86 20.95
N LYS A 95 -8.92 -24.83 20.70
CA LYS A 95 -9.96 -25.25 21.65
C LYS A 95 -9.28 -25.98 22.82
N THR A 96 -9.23 -25.36 24.00
CA THR A 96 -8.70 -26.02 25.21
C THR A 96 -9.56 -27.24 25.54
N ARG A 97 -8.93 -28.39 25.84
CA ARG A 97 -9.58 -29.70 26.08
C ARG A 97 -10.67 -29.71 27.17
N GLU A 98 -10.77 -28.65 27.97
CA GLU A 98 -11.81 -28.44 29.00
C GLU A 98 -13.19 -28.14 28.42
N GLN A 99 -13.30 -27.73 27.15
CA GLN A 99 -14.58 -27.41 26.48
C GLN A 99 -15.19 -28.60 25.73
N ILE A 100 -14.69 -29.82 25.96
CA ILE A 100 -15.17 -31.06 25.34
C ILE A 100 -16.09 -31.85 26.31
N TYR A 101 -16.13 -31.48 27.59
CA TYR A 101 -16.96 -32.12 28.62
C TYR A 101 -18.06 -31.21 29.18
N VAL A 102 -18.86 -30.61 28.29
CA VAL A 102 -20.17 -30.03 28.64
C VAL A 102 -21.22 -30.61 27.72
#